data_AF-A0A844HMI6-F1
#
_entry.id   AF-A0A844HMI6-F1
#
_cell.length_a   1.000
_cell.length_b   1.000
_cell.length_c   1.000
_cell.angle_alpha   90.00
_cell.angle_beta   90.00
_cell.angle_gamma   90.00
#
_symmetry.space_group_name_H-M   'P 1'
#
loop_
_entity.id
_entity.type
_entity.pdbx_description
1 polymer ?
#
loop_
_entity_poly.entity_id
_entity_poly.type
_entity_poly.pdbx_seq_one_letter_code
_entity_poly.pdbx_strand_id
1 'polypeptide(L)'
;MSETAEVFQKFDTEIAVGTVYAEIYAMVKRPNGDSTLAEKDEEPDFYDAMLRPEDWDDSDGTPYLEVEDMTREEAEKLESEWLALAPKLSIEWIGA
;
A
#
# COMPACT_ATOMS: atom_id res chain seq x y z
N MET A 1 -0.90 -20.73 6.90
CA MET A 1 -1.52 -19.51 6.34
C MET A 1 -0.38 -18.54 6.05
N SER A 2 -0.53 -17.64 5.08
CA SER A 2 0.50 -16.61 4.84
C SER A 2 0.47 -15.57 5.96
N GLU A 3 1.62 -14.95 6.26
CA GLU A 3 1.75 -13.88 7.26
C GLU A 3 0.79 -12.72 6.97
N THR A 4 0.61 -12.38 5.69
CA THR A 4 -0.37 -11.40 5.21
C THR A 4 -1.79 -11.75 5.66
N ALA A 5 -2.23 -13.00 5.48
CA ALA A 5 -3.59 -13.40 5.86
C ALA A 5 -3.82 -13.30 7.39
N GLU A 6 -2.80 -13.56 8.20
CA GLU A 6 -2.87 -13.41 9.66
C GLU A 6 -3.00 -11.94 10.07
N VAL A 7 -2.30 -11.02 9.38
CA VAL A 7 -2.45 -9.57 9.60
C VAL A 7 -3.86 -9.10 9.23
N PHE A 8 -4.38 -9.50 8.07
CA PHE A 8 -5.75 -9.14 7.66
C PHE A 8 -6.81 -9.66 8.64
N GLN A 9 -6.64 -10.88 9.15
CA GLN A 9 -7.55 -11.41 10.17
C GLN A 9 -7.48 -10.62 11.48
N LYS A 10 -6.29 -10.18 11.89
CA LYS A 10 -6.09 -9.40 13.11
C LYS A 10 -6.83 -8.06 13.08
N PHE A 11 -6.90 -7.42 11.91
CA PHE A 11 -7.49 -6.09 11.72
C PHE A 11 -8.82 -6.11 10.97
N ASP A 12 -9.48 -7.27 10.83
CA ASP A 12 -10.73 -7.41 10.07
C ASP A 12 -11.83 -6.44 10.53
N THR A 13 -11.92 -6.21 11.85
CA THR A 13 -12.90 -5.27 12.41
C THR A 13 -12.55 -3.83 12.05
N GLU A 14 -11.30 -3.44 12.24
CA GLU A 14 -10.77 -2.11 11.92
C GLU A 14 -10.89 -1.79 10.43
N ILE A 15 -10.59 -2.76 9.56
CA ILE A 15 -10.82 -2.67 8.11
C ILE A 15 -12.31 -2.48 7.83
N ALA A 16 -13.18 -3.26 8.48
CA ALA A 16 -14.61 -3.18 8.26
C ALA A 16 -15.24 -1.85 8.71
N VAL A 17 -14.63 -1.15 9.68
CA VAL A 17 -15.07 0.19 10.12
C VAL A 17 -14.28 1.34 9.48
N GLY A 18 -13.32 1.03 8.62
CA GLY A 18 -12.55 2.01 7.84
C GLY A 18 -11.39 2.66 8.57
N THR A 19 -10.97 2.14 9.73
CA THR A 19 -9.84 2.69 10.51
C THR A 19 -8.50 2.06 10.14
N VAL A 20 -8.50 1.09 9.22
CA VAL A 20 -7.31 0.54 8.57
C VAL A 20 -7.57 0.52 7.06
N TYR A 21 -6.61 1.04 6.31
CA TYR A 21 -6.66 1.08 4.85
C TYR A 21 -5.28 0.76 4.27
N ALA A 22 -5.29 0.55 2.97
CA ALA A 22 -4.12 0.29 2.18
C ALA A 22 -3.88 1.41 1.17
N GLU A 23 -2.62 1.68 0.88
CA GLU A 23 -2.21 2.64 -0.13
C GLU A 23 -1.17 2.00 -1.02
N ILE A 24 -1.21 2.37 -2.30
CA ILE A 24 -0.24 1.97 -3.31
C ILE A 24 0.33 3.26 -3.89
N TYR A 25 1.59 3.51 -3.60
CA TYR A 25 2.34 4.69 -4.02
C TYR A 25 3.04 4.43 -5.34
N ALA A 26 2.75 5.23 -6.35
CA ALA A 26 3.49 5.30 -7.59
C ALA A 26 4.73 6.17 -7.40
N MET A 27 5.90 5.60 -7.62
CA MET A 27 7.19 6.21 -7.28
C MET A 27 8.09 6.36 -8.49
N VAL A 28 8.90 7.42 -8.49
CA VAL A 28 9.90 7.74 -9.52
C VAL A 28 11.26 7.91 -8.86
N LYS A 29 12.26 7.29 -9.46
CA LYS A 29 13.66 7.40 -9.08
C LYS A 29 14.31 8.59 -9.76
N ARG A 30 14.67 9.58 -8.97
CA ARG A 30 15.29 10.82 -9.45
C ARG A 30 16.79 10.60 -9.75
N PRO A 31 17.40 11.40 -10.65
CA PRO A 31 18.81 11.25 -11.03
C PRO A 31 19.82 11.40 -9.87
N ASN A 32 19.42 12.05 -8.77
CA ASN A 32 20.22 12.18 -7.56
C ASN A 32 20.17 10.92 -6.67
N GLY A 33 19.37 9.91 -7.03
CA GLY A 33 19.21 8.66 -6.29
C GLY A 33 18.01 8.63 -5.35
N ASP A 34 17.32 9.76 -5.15
CA ASP A 34 16.14 9.84 -4.30
C ASP A 34 14.91 9.25 -5.00
N SER A 35 13.95 8.78 -4.21
CA SER A 35 12.64 8.35 -4.68
C SER A 35 11.58 9.37 -4.25
N THR A 36 10.62 9.65 -5.11
CA THR A 36 9.49 10.54 -4.80
C THR A 36 8.24 10.09 -5.53
N LEU A 37 7.08 10.61 -5.13
CA LEU A 37 5.81 10.30 -5.80
C LEU A 37 5.86 10.73 -7.26
N ALA A 38 5.29 9.92 -8.14
CA ALA A 38 5.10 10.31 -9.53
C ALA A 38 4.08 11.47 -9.60
N GLU A 39 4.34 12.39 -10.52
CA GLU A 39 3.40 13.46 -10.84
C GLU A 39 2.33 12.95 -11.84
N LYS A 40 1.22 13.71 -11.98
CA LYS A 40 0.01 13.34 -12.74
C LYS A 40 0.19 12.91 -14.21
N ASP A 41 1.35 13.13 -14.80
CA ASP A 41 1.67 12.75 -16.18
C ASP A 41 3.06 12.09 -16.29
N GLU A 42 3.63 11.67 -15.15
CA GLU A 42 4.92 11.02 -15.06
C GLU A 42 4.73 9.50 -14.96
N GLU A 43 5.45 8.75 -15.80
CA GLU A 43 5.41 7.29 -15.73
C GLU A 43 6.17 6.82 -14.47
N PRO A 44 5.53 6.05 -13.56
CA PRO A 44 6.19 5.56 -12.36
C PRO A 44 7.26 4.52 -12.70
N ASP A 45 8.41 4.59 -12.03
CA ASP A 45 9.48 3.60 -12.15
C ASP A 45 9.15 2.32 -11.37
N PHE A 46 8.47 2.46 -10.23
CA PHE A 46 8.08 1.36 -9.33
C PHE A 46 6.90 1.78 -8.45
N TYR A 47 6.40 0.84 -7.66
CA TYR A 47 5.28 1.03 -6.75
C TYR A 47 5.57 0.42 -5.39
N ASP A 48 5.18 1.13 -4.33
CA ASP A 48 5.24 0.66 -2.96
C ASP A 48 3.82 0.55 -2.41
N ALA A 49 3.56 -0.41 -1.54
CA ALA A 49 2.25 -0.59 -0.92
C ALA A 49 2.35 -0.73 0.59
N MET A 50 1.36 -0.17 1.28
CA MET A 50 1.36 -0.08 2.72
C MET A 50 -0.02 -0.39 3.28
N LEU A 51 -0.09 -1.14 4.39
CA LEU A 51 -1.30 -1.33 5.19
C LEU A 51 -1.11 -0.60 6.53
N ARG A 52 -1.95 0.39 6.82
CA ARG A 52 -1.76 1.25 8.01
C ARG A 52 -3.10 1.70 8.63
N PRO A 53 -3.10 2.12 9.91
CA PRO A 53 -4.28 2.73 10.51
C PRO A 53 -4.52 4.15 9.96
N GLU A 54 -5.75 4.64 10.12
CA GLU A 54 -6.15 5.94 9.56
C GLU A 54 -5.33 7.12 10.07
N ASP A 55 -5.06 7.14 11.37
CA ASP A 55 -4.28 8.19 12.04
C ASP A 55 -2.77 7.88 12.04
N TRP A 56 -2.26 7.12 11.08
CA TRP A 56 -0.84 6.79 11.03
C TRP A 56 0.03 8.00 10.66
N ASP A 57 1.05 8.25 11.46
CA ASP A 57 2.10 9.24 11.25
C ASP A 57 3.43 8.52 11.00
N ASP A 58 4.08 8.88 9.90
CA ASP A 58 5.34 8.32 9.42
C ASP A 58 6.50 8.57 10.42
N SER A 59 6.36 9.55 11.32
CA SER A 59 7.37 9.82 12.35
C SER A 59 7.49 8.75 13.44
N ASP A 60 6.47 7.92 13.65
CA ASP A 60 6.33 7.16 14.91
C ASP A 60 5.95 5.67 14.77
N GLY A 61 5.75 5.14 13.56
CA GLY A 61 5.30 3.75 13.43
C GLY A 61 5.68 3.03 12.15
N THR A 62 6.03 1.75 12.30
CA THR A 62 6.08 0.82 11.16
C THR A 62 4.65 0.46 10.74
N PRO A 63 4.32 0.44 9.44
CA PRO A 63 3.02 -0.04 8.98
C PRO A 63 2.80 -1.51 9.34
N TYR A 64 1.54 -1.96 9.25
CA TYR A 64 1.21 -3.37 9.52
C TYR A 64 1.74 -4.31 8.44
N LEU A 65 1.79 -3.83 7.19
CA LEU A 65 2.44 -4.46 6.06
C LEU A 65 3.07 -3.39 5.18
N GLU A 66 4.19 -3.75 4.58
CA GLU A 66 4.92 -2.93 3.62
C GLU A 66 5.46 -3.84 2.52
N VAL A 67 5.28 -3.43 1.27
CA VAL A 67 5.81 -4.11 0.10
C VAL A 67 6.38 -3.05 -0.82
N GLU A 68 7.68 -3.10 -1.09
CA GLU A 68 8.39 -2.05 -1.84
C GLU A 68 8.87 -2.56 -3.21
N ASP A 69 9.29 -1.63 -4.07
CA ASP A 69 9.99 -1.89 -5.33
C ASP A 69 9.22 -2.82 -6.29
N MET A 70 7.89 -2.69 -6.34
CA MET A 70 7.04 -3.50 -7.23
C MET A 70 6.93 -2.89 -8.62
N THR A 71 6.75 -3.75 -9.61
CA THR A 71 6.19 -3.34 -10.91
C THR A 71 4.69 -3.03 -10.78
N ARG A 72 4.13 -2.34 -11.78
CA ARG A 72 2.68 -2.08 -11.84
C ARG A 72 1.85 -3.37 -11.78
N GLU A 73 2.24 -4.40 -12.52
CA GLU A 73 1.52 -5.67 -12.56
C GLU A 73 1.54 -6.38 -11.19
N GLU A 74 2.65 -6.29 -10.46
CA GLU A 74 2.76 -6.82 -9.10
C GLU A 74 1.88 -6.05 -8.12
N ALA A 75 1.83 -4.72 -8.23
CA ALA A 75 0.97 -3.89 -7.40
C ALA A 75 -0.54 -4.15 -7.66
N GLU A 76 -0.96 -4.26 -8.93
CA GLU A 76 -2.35 -4.61 -9.30
C GLU A 76 -2.73 -6.02 -8.82
N LYS A 77 -1.78 -6.97 -8.85
CA LYS A 77 -1.96 -8.30 -8.30
C LYS A 77 -2.06 -8.27 -6.77
N LEU A 78 -1.22 -7.50 -6.10
CA LEU A 78 -1.25 -7.32 -4.65
C LEU A 78 -2.61 -6.74 -4.20
N GLU A 79 -3.10 -5.71 -4.90
CA GLU A 79 -4.43 -5.13 -4.68
C GLU A 79 -5.51 -6.21 -4.75
N SER A 80 -5.48 -7.03 -5.81
CA SER A 80 -6.44 -8.13 -5.99
C SER A 80 -6.36 -9.17 -4.87
N GLU A 81 -5.15 -9.51 -4.42
CA GLU A 81 -4.93 -10.44 -3.30
C GLU A 81 -5.44 -9.87 -1.96
N TRP A 82 -5.18 -8.59 -1.69
CA TRP A 82 -5.63 -7.91 -0.48
C TRP A 82 -7.16 -7.78 -0.44
N LEU A 83 -7.81 -7.44 -1.56
CA LEU A 83 -9.26 -7.41 -1.66
C LEU A 83 -9.90 -8.80 -1.56
N ALA A 84 -9.20 -9.85 -1.99
CA ALA A 84 -9.67 -11.23 -1.80
C ALA A 84 -9.62 -11.66 -0.32
N LEU A 85 -8.64 -11.16 0.44
CA LEU A 85 -8.52 -11.40 1.89
C LEU A 85 -9.48 -10.55 2.71
N ALA A 86 -9.62 -9.26 2.38
CA ALA A 86 -10.50 -8.31 3.06
C ALA A 86 -11.28 -7.46 2.04
N PRO A 87 -12.46 -7.90 1.60
CA PRO A 87 -13.26 -7.21 0.57
C PRO A 87 -13.77 -5.81 0.95
N LYS A 88 -13.64 -5.42 2.23
CA LYS A 88 -14.00 -4.08 2.72
C LYS A 88 -12.79 -3.15 2.84
N LEU A 89 -11.58 -3.63 2.55
CA LEU A 89 -10.38 -2.82 2.58
C LEU A 89 -10.50 -1.67 1.58
N SER A 90 -10.31 -0.45 2.06
CA SER A 90 -10.10 0.70 1.19
C SER A 90 -8.66 0.66 0.70
N ILE A 91 -8.48 0.69 -0.63
CA ILE A 91 -7.17 0.74 -1.28
C ILE A 91 -7.13 2.00 -2.15
N GLU A 92 -6.13 2.85 -1.94
CA GLU A 92 -5.94 4.08 -2.72
C GLU A 92 -4.61 4.05 -3.49
N TRP A 93 -4.64 4.43 -4.76
CA TRP A 93 -3.44 4.63 -5.58
C TRP A 93 -3.02 6.10 -5.52
N ILE A 94 -1.79 6.36 -5.08
CA ILE A 94 -1.27 7.71 -4.83
C ILE A 94 -0.13 8.00 -5.79
N GLY A 95 -0.14 9.18 -6.42
CA GLY A 95 0.94 9.62 -7.32
C GLY A 95 0.84 9.11 -8.77
N ALA A 96 -0.37 8.80 -9.26
CA ALA A 96 -0.62 8.39 -10.65
C ALA A 96 -1.74 9.21 -11.31
#